data_AF-A0A1F4V3F0-F1
#
_entry.id   AF-A0A1F4V3F0-F1
#
_cell.length_a   1.000
_cell.length_b   1.000
_cell.length_c   1.000
_cell.angle_alpha   90.00
_cell.angle_beta   90.00
_cell.angle_gamma   90.00
#
_symmetry.space_group_name_H-M   'P 1'
#
loop_
_entity.id
_entity.type
_entity.pdbx_description
1 polymer ?
#
loop_
_entity_poly.entity_id
_entity_poly.type
_entity_poly.pdbx_seq_one_letter_code
_entity_poly.pdbx_strand_id
1 'polypeptide(L)'
;MNRDKIYQTKDIFEASFLYATGVPLLELERDDRYFFFVFEDHKSTCGTLSKSYWTETTTKNVNAKSFVNAQKSLRDLIFSKGGTR
;
A
#
# COMPACT_ATOMS: atom_id res chain seq x y z
N MET A 1 -13.07 5.98 -12.33
CA MET A 1 -11.64 6.20 -12.00
C MET A 1 -10.80 5.86 -13.20
N ASN A 2 -9.80 6.68 -13.54
CA ASN A 2 -8.88 6.37 -14.64
C ASN A 2 -7.84 5.37 -14.12
N ARG A 3 -7.85 4.13 -14.64
CA ARG A 3 -6.96 3.06 -14.16
C ARG A 3 -5.47 3.35 -14.37
N ASP A 4 -5.15 4.31 -15.23
CA ASP A 4 -3.77 4.75 -15.50
C ASP A 4 -3.15 5.58 -14.36
N LYS A 5 -3.89 5.83 -13.28
CA LYS A 5 -3.43 6.66 -12.14
C LYS A 5 -3.53 5.94 -10.79
N ILE A 6 -3.62 4.61 -10.82
CA ILE A 6 -3.70 3.80 -9.60
C ILE A 6 -2.64 2.71 -9.60
N TYR A 7 -2.13 2.39 -8.42
CA TYR A 7 -1.24 1.27 -8.19
C TYR A 7 -1.90 0.32 -7.20
N GLN A 8 -1.84 -0.98 -7.48
CA GLN A 8 -2.47 -1.99 -6.63
C GLN A 8 -1.43 -3.01 -6.18
N THR A 9 -1.46 -3.34 -4.89
CA THR A 9 -0.71 -4.47 -4.35
C THR A 9 -1.55 -5.23 -3.34
N LYS A 10 -1.31 -6.54 -3.26
CA LYS A 10 -1.87 -7.44 -2.23
C LYS A 10 -0.87 -7.73 -1.10
N ASP A 11 0.38 -7.29 -1.26
CA ASP A 11 1.42 -7.49 -0.27
C ASP A 11 1.32 -6.42 0.80
N ILE A 12 1.13 -6.85 2.05
CA ILE A 12 0.93 -5.93 3.16
C ILE A 12 2.21 -5.17 3.54
N PHE A 13 3.39 -5.74 3.31
CA PHE A 13 4.66 -5.09 3.60
C PHE A 13 4.96 -4.02 2.56
N GLU A 14 4.76 -4.33 1.28
CA GLU A 14 4.86 -3.35 0.20
C GLU A 14 3.84 -2.22 0.39
N ALA A 15 2.58 -2.55 0.66
CA ALA A 15 1.55 -1.55 0.93
C ALA A 15 1.90 -0.67 2.13
N SER A 16 2.48 -1.26 3.19
CA SER A 16 2.91 -0.50 4.38
C SER A 16 4.08 0.42 4.06
N PHE A 17 4.99 0.01 3.19
CA PHE A 17 6.07 0.85 2.73
C PHE A 17 5.51 2.05 1.94
N LEU A 18 4.66 1.81 0.94
CA LEU A 18 4.01 2.86 0.15
C LEU A 18 3.23 3.83 1.04
N TYR A 19 2.41 3.31 1.94
CA TYR A 19 1.64 4.12 2.89
C TYR A 19 2.54 4.97 3.80
N ALA A 20 3.61 4.38 4.34
CA ALA A 20 4.56 5.10 5.19
C ALA A 20 5.37 6.17 4.43
N THR A 21 5.50 6.06 3.10
CA THR A 21 6.12 7.10 2.27
C THR A 21 5.20 8.31 1.99
N GLY A 22 3.95 8.26 2.44
CA GLY A 22 2.94 9.30 2.26
C GLY A 22 2.12 9.18 0.98
N VAL A 23 2.20 8.04 0.28
CA VAL A 23 1.35 7.78 -0.88
C VAL A 23 -0.09 7.59 -0.41
N PRO A 24 -1.07 8.33 -0.97
CA PRO A 24 -2.47 8.18 -0.58
C PRO A 24 -3.01 6.79 -0.90
N LEU A 25 -3.53 6.09 0.12
CA LEU A 25 -4.37 4.92 -0.07
C LEU A 25 -5.78 5.40 -0.41
N LEU A 26 -6.23 5.08 -1.62
CA LEU A 26 -7.56 5.44 -2.12
C LEU A 26 -8.63 4.52 -1.57
N GLU A 27 -8.39 3.21 -1.64
CA GLU A 27 -9.35 2.21 -1.18
C GLU A 27 -8.70 0.87 -0.88
N LEU A 28 -9.46 0.05 -0.14
CA LEU A 28 -9.20 -1.36 0.03
C LEU A 28 -10.28 -2.13 -0.73
N GLU A 29 -9.87 -2.70 -1.87
CA GLU A 29 -10.71 -3.58 -2.67
C GLU A 29 -10.62 -5.00 -2.11
N ARG A 30 -11.74 -5.70 -2.08
CA ARG A 30 -11.80 -7.11 -1.68
C ARG A 30 -12.17 -7.94 -2.89
N ASP A 31 -11.34 -8.93 -3.16
CA ASP A 31 -11.65 -10.08 -4.00
C ASP A 31 -12.04 -11.27 -3.10
N ASP A 32 -12.60 -12.34 -3.66
CA ASP A 32 -13.16 -13.48 -2.92
C ASP A 32 -12.22 -14.01 -1.81
N ARG A 33 -10.90 -13.95 -2.06
CA ARG A 33 -9.86 -14.46 -1.16
C ARG A 33 -8.84 -13.43 -0.69
N TYR A 34 -8.74 -12.28 -1.34
CA TYR A 34 -7.63 -11.33 -1.15
C TYR A 34 -8.13 -9.90 -0.96
N PHE A 35 -7.29 -9.07 -0.33
CA PHE A 35 -7.48 -7.63 -0.29
C PHE A 35 -6.40 -6.97 -1.16
N PHE A 36 -6.83 -6.01 -1.98
CA PHE A 36 -5.98 -5.17 -2.81
C PHE A 36 -5.97 -3.76 -2.23
N PHE A 37 -4.77 -3.30 -1.87
CA PHE A 37 -4.53 -1.92 -1.46
C PHE A 37 -4.37 -1.07 -2.72
N VAL A 38 -5.30 -0.14 -2.94
CA VAL A 38 -5.31 0.73 -4.10
C VAL A 38 -4.74 2.08 -3.71
N PHE A 39 -3.59 2.42 -4.28
CA PHE A 39 -2.89 3.68 -4.05
C PHE A 39 -3.06 4.61 -5.24
N GLU A 40 -3.00 5.91 -4.97
CA GLU A 40 -2.90 6.92 -6.02
C GLU A 40 -1.50 6.90 -6.64
N ASP A 41 -1.41 6.71 -7.95
CA ASP A 41 -0.13 6.62 -8.67
C ASP A 41 0.04 7.75 -9.68
N HIS A 42 0.47 8.90 -9.17
CA HIS A 42 0.89 10.01 -10.03
C HIS A 42 2.26 9.72 -10.64
N LYS A 43 2.32 9.69 -11.98
CA LYS A 43 3.57 9.58 -12.75
C LYS A 43 4.42 8.33 -12.41
N SER A 44 3.78 7.20 -12.11
CA SER A 44 4.48 5.93 -11.82
C SER A 44 5.39 6.00 -10.59
N THR A 45 5.03 6.84 -9.61
CA THR A 45 5.74 6.98 -8.34
C THR A 45 5.67 5.68 -7.55
N CYS A 46 4.49 5.05 -7.48
CA CYS A 46 4.29 3.80 -6.75
C CYS A 46 5.08 2.65 -7.37
N GLY A 47 5.09 2.54 -8.71
CA GLY A 47 5.89 1.54 -9.41
C GLY A 47 7.39 1.69 -9.15
N THR A 48 7.89 2.93 -9.11
CA THR A 48 9.30 3.21 -8.78
C THR A 48 9.63 2.84 -7.33
N LEU A 49 8.79 3.24 -6.39
CA LEU A 49 8.94 2.93 -4.96
C LEU A 49 8.86 1.43 -4.70
N SER A 50 7.88 0.74 -5.28
CA SER A 50 7.71 -0.70 -5.20
C SER A 50 8.96 -1.42 -5.71
N LYS A 51 9.45 -1.07 -6.90
CA LYS A 51 10.68 -1.65 -7.43
C LYS A 51 11.84 -1.45 -6.47
N SER A 52 12.01 -0.24 -5.94
CA SER A 52 13.09 0.08 -5.00
C SER A 52 12.99 -0.66 -3.66
N TYR A 53 11.78 -1.00 -3.23
CA TYR A 53 11.53 -1.82 -2.05
C TYR A 53 12.02 -3.26 -2.27
N TRP A 54 11.67 -3.86 -3.41
CA TRP A 54 12.05 -5.24 -3.73
C TRP A 54 13.52 -5.43 -4.10
N THR A 55 14.19 -4.39 -4.63
CA THR A 55 15.60 -4.47 -5.04
C THR A 55 16.57 -3.97 -3.99
N GLU A 56 16.12 -3.68 -2.76
CA GLU A 56 16.94 -3.11 -1.68
C GLU A 56 17.64 -1.77 -2.04
N THR A 57 17.22 -1.12 -3.12
CA THR A 57 17.74 0.18 -3.60
C THR A 57 16.81 1.32 -3.23
N THR A 58 16.14 1.19 -2.09
CA THR A 58 15.10 2.12 -1.67
C THR A 58 15.63 3.55 -1.61
N THR A 59 15.02 4.44 -2.39
CA THR A 59 15.42 5.86 -2.48
C THR A 59 14.76 6.74 -1.42
N LYS A 60 13.77 6.21 -0.69
CA LYS A 60 13.06 6.90 0.39
C LYS A 60 13.36 6.29 1.75
N ASN A 61 13.92 7.11 2.65
CA ASN A 61 14.05 6.73 4.04
C ASN A 61 12.69 6.69 4.73
N VAL A 62 12.25 5.48 5.08
CA VAL A 62 11.09 5.25 5.95
C VAL A 62 11.61 4.81 7.31
N ASN A 63 11.30 5.56 8.36
CA ASN A 63 11.69 5.15 9.71
C ASN A 63 10.87 3.91 10.14
N ALA A 64 11.48 3.04 10.94
CA ALA A 64 10.87 1.77 11.35
C ALA A 64 9.54 1.95 12.08
N LYS A 65 9.39 3.01 12.87
CA LYS A 65 8.14 3.29 13.61
C LYS A 65 6.98 3.62 12.66
N SER A 66 7.21 4.45 11.65
CA SER A 66 6.23 4.78 10.62
C SER A 66 5.83 3.55 9.83
N PHE A 67 6.78 2.68 9.49
CA PHE A 67 6.50 1.42 8.80
C PHE A 67 5.64 0.48 9.64
N VAL A 68 5.98 0.28 10.92
CA VAL A 68 5.18 -0.57 11.83
C VAL A 68 3.79 0.02 12.07
N ASN A 69 3.68 1.35 12.20
CA ASN A 69 2.38 2.00 12.32
C ASN A 69 1.53 1.81 11.06
N ALA A 70 2.13 1.96 9.88
CA ALA A 70 1.46 1.68 8.61
C ALA A 70 0.93 0.24 8.54
N GLN A 71 1.76 -0.74 8.91
CA GLN A 71 1.34 -2.15 8.97
C GLN A 71 0.13 -2.36 9.88
N LYS A 72 0.15 -1.76 11.08
CA LYS A 72 -0.98 -1.86 12.02
C LYS A 72 -2.23 -1.26 11.42
N SER A 73 -2.15 -0.03 10.90
CA SER A 73 -3.29 0.65 10.27
C SER A 73 -3.87 -0.14 9.10
N LEU A 74 -3.04 -0.73 8.24
CA LEU A 74 -3.50 -1.53 7.11
C LEU A 74 -4.11 -2.86 7.54
N ARG A 75 -3.58 -3.50 8.60
CA ARG A 75 -4.21 -4.70 9.20
C ARG A 75 -5.58 -4.37 9.79
N ASP A 76 -5.66 -3.29 10.57
CA ASP A 76 -6.91 -2.85 11.18
C ASP A 76 -7.96 -2.54 10.10
N LEU A 77 -7.55 -1.95 8.97
CA LEU A 77 -8.41 -1.70 7.82
C LEU A 77 -8.95 -3.00 7.20
N ILE A 78 -8.08 -4.02 7.02
CA ILE A 78 -8.50 -5.35 6.56
C ILE A 78 -9.53 -5.96 7.51
N PHE A 79 -9.28 -5.93 8.82
CA PHE A 79 -10.20 -6.50 9.80
C PHE A 79 -11.54 -5.76 9.85
N SER A 80 -11.51 -4.42 9.75
CA SER A 80 -12.73 -3.60 9.70
C SER A 80 -13.59 -3.91 8.47
N LYS A 81 -12.97 -4.05 7.29
CA LYS A 81 -13.65 -4.40 6.03
C LYS A 81 -14.04 -5.88 5.94
N GLY A 82 -13.35 -6.77 6.63
CA GLY A 82 -13.65 -8.21 6.69
C GLY A 82 -14.71 -8.58 7.72
N GLY A 83 -14.96 -7.72 8.72
CA GLY A 83 -15.85 -7.97 9.86
C GLY A 83 -17.34 -7.69 9.63
N THR A 84 -17.75 -7.27 8.44
CA THR A 84 -19.17 -7.14 8.08
C THR A 84 -19.67 -8.44 7.46
N ARG A 85 -20.25 -9.28 8.30
CA ARG A 85 -21.22 -10.32 7.94
C ARG A 85 -22.54 -10.00 8.64
#